data_AF-E9D3P4-F1
#
_entry.id   AF-E9D3P4-F1
#
_cell.length_a   1.000
_cell.length_b   1.000
_cell.length_c   1.000
_cell.angle_alpha   90.00
_cell.angle_beta   90.00
_cell.angle_gamma   90.00
#
_symmetry.space_group_name_H-M   'P 1'
#
loop_
_entity.id
_entity.type
_entity.pdbx_description
1 polymer ?
#
loop_
_entity_poly.entity_id
_entity_poly.type
_entity_poly.pdbx_seq_one_letter_code
_entity_poly.pdbx_strand_id
1 'polypeptide(L)'
;MAAPAEITIQDLNGRFCMDKTVSNDADPILSLQGISWLTRKAIGIATITLHIKEYKDDDGTVHIDIAQTLTGGISGTTEHRTLNWDENEHSDHIFGTVKGRSRFVRGAAGADGKIRPAVEVQTKAGNEKDQEAVARFLSGEILADGSATEGFVAGEGEDYWVHSWVESVNDGWTAEQIWGFENINGVRKYTRRVVAEKKGKVIRARLVYDFLGREA
;
A
#
# COMPACT_ATOMS: atom_id res chain seq x y z
N MET A 1 15.99 1.97 8.14
CA MET A 1 16.52 3.36 8.25
C MET A 1 15.57 4.33 7.58
N ALA A 2 15.79 5.64 7.72
CA ALA A 2 15.05 6.65 6.95
C ALA A 2 15.26 6.43 5.45
N ALA A 3 14.22 6.61 4.64
CA ALA A 3 14.35 6.72 3.20
C ALA A 3 14.95 8.09 2.84
N PRO A 4 16.10 8.16 2.15
CA PRO A 4 16.68 9.40 1.67
C PRO A 4 15.72 10.20 0.78
N ALA A 5 15.93 11.50 0.64
CA ALA A 5 15.04 12.37 -0.13
C ALA A 5 15.03 12.02 -1.64
N GLU A 6 16.13 11.46 -2.15
CA GLU A 6 16.24 10.98 -3.53
C GLU A 6 15.44 9.70 -3.82
N ILE A 7 14.90 9.03 -2.80
CA ILE A 7 13.98 7.91 -2.98
C ILE A 7 12.56 8.46 -2.90
N THR A 8 11.88 8.51 -4.04
CA THR A 8 10.54 9.09 -4.20
C THR A 8 9.57 8.05 -4.74
N ILE A 9 8.27 8.35 -4.79
CA ILE A 9 7.29 7.46 -5.42
C ILE A 9 7.54 7.25 -6.93
N GLN A 10 8.27 8.15 -7.59
CA GLN A 10 8.63 8.04 -9.01
C GLN A 10 10.05 7.46 -9.23
N ASP A 11 10.73 7.07 -8.15
CA ASP A 11 11.96 6.28 -8.17
C ASP A 11 12.04 5.48 -6.86
N LEU A 12 11.19 4.46 -6.76
CA LEU A 12 11.07 3.61 -5.59
C LEU A 12 12.05 2.42 -5.60
N ASN A 13 13.03 2.43 -6.51
CA ASN A 13 14.01 1.35 -6.67
C ASN A 13 14.80 1.10 -5.38
N GLY A 14 14.71 -0.11 -4.83
CA GLY A 14 15.47 -0.51 -3.65
C GLY A 14 14.79 -1.53 -2.77
N ARG A 15 15.36 -1.71 -1.57
CA ARG A 15 14.90 -2.68 -0.58
C ARG A 15 14.27 -2.01 0.63
N PHE A 16 13.12 -2.52 1.03
CA PHE A 16 12.31 -1.95 2.12
C PHE A 16 11.87 -3.04 3.09
N CYS A 17 12.29 -2.98 4.35
CA CYS A 17 11.93 -3.95 5.38
C CYS A 17 10.75 -3.46 6.20
N MET A 18 9.72 -4.28 6.39
CA MET A 18 8.57 -3.90 7.19
C MET A 18 8.95 -3.69 8.66
N ASP A 19 8.62 -2.51 9.19
CA ASP A 19 8.73 -2.21 10.61
C ASP A 19 7.40 -2.54 11.29
N LYS A 20 7.32 -3.74 11.86
CA LYS A 20 6.13 -4.24 12.56
C LYS A 20 5.80 -3.46 13.83
N THR A 21 6.75 -2.72 14.41
CA THR A 21 6.53 -2.00 15.68
C THR A 21 5.66 -0.75 15.49
N VAL A 22 5.62 -0.21 14.27
CA VAL A 22 4.84 0.98 13.90
C VAL A 22 3.82 0.71 12.79
N SER A 23 3.77 -0.51 12.28
CA SER A 23 2.71 -0.99 11.37
C SER A 23 1.47 -1.43 12.15
N ASN A 24 0.31 -1.34 11.52
CA ASN A 24 -0.87 -2.04 12.02
C ASN A 24 -0.73 -3.55 11.83
N ASP A 25 -1.42 -4.32 12.68
CA ASP A 25 -1.53 -5.77 12.52
C ASP A 25 -2.20 -6.12 11.18
N ALA A 26 -1.59 -7.03 10.43
CA ALA A 26 -2.09 -7.49 9.14
C ALA A 26 -3.12 -8.63 9.28
N ASP A 27 -3.17 -9.34 10.43
CA ASP A 27 -4.09 -10.47 10.62
C ASP A 27 -5.57 -10.12 10.36
N PRO A 28 -6.11 -8.96 10.81
CA PRO A 28 -7.49 -8.59 10.53
C PRO A 28 -7.79 -8.45 9.03
N ILE A 29 -6.87 -7.91 8.24
CA ILE A 29 -7.02 -7.79 6.78
C ILE A 29 -6.97 -9.18 6.15
N LEU A 30 -5.96 -9.97 6.47
CA LEU A 30 -5.80 -11.32 5.92
C LEU A 30 -6.99 -12.23 6.30
N SER A 31 -7.51 -12.10 7.52
CA SER A 31 -8.68 -12.84 7.97
C SER A 31 -9.95 -12.41 7.22
N LEU A 32 -10.10 -11.12 6.90
CA LEU A 32 -11.22 -10.62 6.09
C LEU A 32 -11.18 -11.22 4.67
N GLN A 33 -9.98 -11.32 4.10
CA GLN A 33 -9.74 -11.89 2.77
C GLN A 33 -9.88 -13.42 2.71
N GLY A 34 -10.11 -14.09 3.84
CA GLY A 34 -10.32 -15.54 3.91
C GLY A 34 -9.03 -16.37 4.00
N ILE A 35 -7.88 -15.73 4.21
CA ILE A 35 -6.59 -16.41 4.33
C ILE A 35 -6.61 -17.36 5.53
N SER A 36 -6.12 -18.59 5.37
CA SER A 36 -6.15 -19.61 6.42
C SER A 36 -5.39 -19.16 7.69
N TRP A 37 -5.87 -19.53 8.87
CA TRP A 37 -5.24 -19.15 10.14
C TRP A 37 -3.77 -19.57 10.25
N LEU A 38 -3.41 -20.74 9.71
CA LEU A 38 -2.02 -21.21 9.67
C LEU A 38 -1.15 -20.28 8.83
N THR A 39 -1.63 -19.90 7.63
CA THR A 39 -0.94 -18.94 6.76
C THR A 39 -0.80 -17.57 7.42
N ARG A 40 -1.87 -17.05 8.04
CA ARG A 40 -1.82 -15.75 8.75
C ARG A 40 -0.83 -15.75 9.90
N LYS A 41 -0.76 -16.82 10.68
CA LYS A 41 0.25 -16.99 11.72
C LYS A 41 1.67 -16.96 11.18
N ALA A 42 1.93 -17.65 10.07
CA ALA A 42 3.24 -17.65 9.44
C ALA A 42 3.64 -16.23 8.99
N ILE A 43 2.74 -15.50 8.34
CA ILE A 43 2.94 -14.10 7.94
C ILE A 43 3.16 -13.20 9.17
N GLY A 44 2.37 -13.39 10.22
CA GLY A 44 2.48 -12.64 11.47
C GLY A 44 3.83 -12.80 12.17
N ILE A 45 4.47 -13.97 12.04
CA ILE A 45 5.82 -14.22 12.59
C ILE A 45 6.90 -13.62 11.69
N ALA A 46 6.77 -13.77 10.36
CA ALA A 46 7.82 -13.38 9.41
C ALA A 46 7.91 -11.86 9.16
N THR A 47 9.10 -11.29 9.26
CA THR A 47 9.38 -9.93 8.77
C THR A 47 9.50 -9.96 7.25
N ILE A 48 8.77 -9.08 6.57
CA ILE A 48 8.71 -8.98 5.10
C ILE A 48 9.71 -7.92 4.64
N THR A 49 10.52 -8.25 3.63
CA THR A 49 11.34 -7.29 2.89
C THR A 49 10.85 -7.24 1.45
N LEU A 50 10.58 -6.03 0.97
CA LEU A 50 10.23 -5.74 -0.42
C LEU A 50 11.51 -5.45 -1.19
N HIS A 51 11.62 -6.03 -2.38
CA HIS A 51 12.63 -5.76 -3.39
C HIS A 51 11.92 -5.11 -4.56
N ILE A 52 12.03 -3.79 -4.67
CA ILE A 52 11.25 -2.98 -5.59
C ILE A 52 12.11 -2.60 -6.79
N LYS A 53 11.62 -2.93 -7.98
CA LYS A 53 12.16 -2.48 -9.26
C LYS A 53 11.10 -1.67 -9.99
N GLU A 54 11.40 -0.41 -10.25
CA GLU A 54 10.57 0.52 -11.01
C GLU A 54 11.26 0.87 -12.32
N TYR A 55 10.52 0.74 -13.43
CA TYR A 55 11.04 1.02 -14.77
C TYR A 55 9.94 1.51 -15.71
N LYS A 56 10.34 2.02 -16.88
CA LYS A 56 9.43 2.34 -17.98
C LYS A 56 9.60 1.34 -19.10
N ASP A 57 8.50 0.92 -19.71
CA ASP A 57 8.55 0.17 -20.96
C ASP A 57 8.80 1.09 -22.17
N ASP A 58 8.82 0.50 -23.37
CA ASP A 58 9.08 1.19 -24.63
C ASP A 58 8.02 2.28 -24.94
N ASP A 59 6.79 2.12 -24.42
CA ASP A 59 5.70 3.09 -24.55
C ASP A 59 5.74 4.18 -23.46
N GLY A 60 6.70 4.10 -22.53
CA GLY A 60 6.87 5.02 -21.41
C GLY A 60 5.93 4.76 -20.23
N THR A 61 5.18 3.65 -20.25
CA THR A 61 4.32 3.22 -19.13
C THR A 61 5.20 2.77 -17.98
N VAL A 62 4.88 3.22 -16.76
CA VAL A 62 5.64 2.86 -15.57
C VAL A 62 5.17 1.50 -15.05
N HIS A 63 6.14 0.65 -14.73
CA HIS A 63 5.98 -0.66 -14.13
C HIS A 63 6.68 -0.69 -12.77
N ILE A 64 6.02 -1.28 -11.78
CA ILE A 64 6.62 -1.57 -10.47
C ILE A 64 6.52 -3.06 -10.20
N ASP A 65 7.66 -3.73 -10.19
CA ASP A 65 7.82 -5.13 -9.80
C ASP A 65 8.31 -5.20 -8.36
N ILE A 66 7.66 -6.04 -7.55
CA ILE A 66 8.01 -6.22 -6.15
C ILE A 66 8.18 -7.70 -5.87
N ALA A 67 9.39 -8.13 -5.53
CA ALA A 67 9.62 -9.46 -4.96
C ALA A 67 9.63 -9.35 -3.43
N GLN A 68 8.85 -10.19 -2.75
CA GLN A 68 8.86 -10.23 -1.28
C GLN A 68 9.76 -11.35 -0.78
N THR A 69 10.56 -11.06 0.25
CA THR A 69 11.30 -12.07 1.01
C THR A 69 10.89 -12.03 2.47
N LEU A 70 10.71 -13.21 3.06
CA LEU A 70 10.40 -13.41 4.47
C LEU A 70 11.71 -13.60 5.26
N THR A 71 11.64 -13.41 6.58
CA THR A 71 12.77 -13.64 7.48
C THR A 71 13.38 -15.03 7.25
N GLY A 72 14.70 -15.09 7.14
CA GLY A 72 15.42 -16.32 6.79
C GLY A 72 15.63 -16.52 5.27
N GLY A 73 15.26 -15.54 4.43
CA GLY A 73 15.51 -15.57 2.99
C GLY A 73 14.51 -16.41 2.20
N ILE A 74 13.36 -16.73 2.78
CA ILE A 74 12.30 -17.51 2.14
C ILE A 74 11.55 -16.59 1.17
N SER A 75 11.42 -17.00 -0.10
CA SER A 75 10.64 -16.25 -1.09
C SER A 75 9.17 -16.19 -0.69
N GLY A 76 8.60 -14.98 -0.71
CA GLY A 76 7.18 -14.72 -0.56
C GLY A 76 6.48 -14.66 -1.92
N THR A 77 5.46 -13.80 -2.02
CA THR A 77 4.78 -13.50 -3.29
C THR A 77 5.52 -12.44 -4.10
N THR A 78 5.14 -12.30 -5.37
CA THR A 78 5.54 -11.18 -6.21
C THR A 78 4.32 -10.31 -6.52
N GLU A 79 4.54 -9.02 -6.72
CA GLU A 79 3.53 -8.09 -7.25
C GLU A 79 4.06 -7.48 -8.54
N HIS A 80 3.21 -7.40 -9.56
CA HIS A 80 3.51 -6.74 -10.83
C HIS A 80 2.46 -5.65 -11.05
N ARG A 81 2.90 -4.39 -11.12
CA ARG A 81 2.01 -3.22 -11.24
C ARG A 81 2.31 -2.44 -12.50
N THR A 82 1.39 -2.45 -13.46
CA THR A 82 1.39 -1.53 -14.59
C THR A 82 0.62 -0.27 -14.19
N LEU A 83 1.25 0.91 -14.24
CA LEU A 83 0.68 2.17 -13.78
C LEU A 83 -0.08 2.93 -14.88
N ASN A 84 -0.98 2.24 -15.57
CA ASN A 84 -1.82 2.79 -16.64
C ASN A 84 -3.33 2.78 -16.31
N TRP A 85 -3.69 2.31 -15.12
CA TRP A 85 -5.07 2.12 -14.63
C TRP A 85 -5.90 1.04 -15.36
N ASP A 86 -5.27 0.26 -16.24
CA ASP A 86 -5.94 -0.89 -16.87
C ASP A 86 -6.04 -2.06 -15.89
N GLU A 87 -7.08 -2.88 -16.09
CA GLU A 87 -7.26 -4.11 -15.32
C GLU A 87 -6.27 -5.18 -15.77
N ASN A 88 -5.56 -5.75 -14.82
CA ASN A 88 -4.61 -6.83 -15.00
C ASN A 88 -4.93 -7.96 -14.02
N GLU A 89 -4.91 -9.20 -14.50
CA GLU A 89 -5.09 -10.36 -13.65
C GLU A 89 -3.75 -10.79 -13.03
N HIS A 90 -3.78 -11.17 -11.77
CA HIS A 90 -2.65 -11.74 -11.06
C HIS A 90 -3.12 -12.92 -10.22
N SER A 91 -2.33 -14.00 -10.18
CA SER A 91 -2.61 -15.15 -9.34
C SER A 91 -1.41 -15.48 -8.47
N ASP A 92 -1.65 -15.66 -7.18
CA ASP A 92 -0.66 -16.14 -6.23
C ASP A 92 -1.26 -17.15 -5.24
N HIS A 93 -0.38 -17.80 -4.48
CA HIS A 93 -0.74 -18.90 -3.58
C HIS A 93 -1.34 -18.44 -2.23
N ILE A 94 -1.33 -17.13 -1.94
CA ILE A 94 -1.90 -16.53 -0.74
C ILE A 94 -3.29 -15.98 -1.06
N PHE A 95 -3.39 -15.09 -2.05
CA PHE A 95 -4.61 -14.33 -2.36
C PHE A 95 -5.46 -14.94 -3.48
N GLY A 96 -4.99 -16.03 -4.10
CA GLY A 96 -5.66 -16.63 -5.25
C GLY A 96 -5.59 -15.70 -6.46
N THR A 97 -6.61 -15.75 -7.32
CA THR A 97 -6.72 -14.88 -8.50
C THR A 97 -7.40 -13.57 -8.15
N VAL A 98 -6.74 -12.46 -8.47
CA VAL A 98 -7.23 -11.09 -8.32
C VAL A 98 -7.18 -10.36 -9.65
N LYS A 99 -8.10 -9.42 -9.82
CA LYS A 99 -8.06 -8.41 -10.88
C LYS A 99 -7.71 -7.08 -10.27
N GLY A 100 -6.70 -6.42 -10.83
CA GLY A 100 -6.12 -5.23 -10.23
C GLY A 100 -5.80 -4.16 -11.24
N ARG A 101 -5.82 -2.91 -10.79
CA ARG A 101 -5.34 -1.75 -11.56
C ARG A 101 -4.56 -0.83 -10.66
N SER A 102 -3.57 -0.14 -11.25
CA SER A 102 -2.73 0.79 -10.52
C SER A 102 -2.43 2.02 -11.35
N ARG A 103 -2.23 3.16 -10.71
CA ARG A 103 -1.85 4.42 -11.37
C ARG A 103 -1.09 5.31 -10.41
N PHE A 104 -0.39 6.29 -10.97
CA PHE A 104 -0.02 7.46 -10.20
C PHE A 104 -1.23 8.37 -9.97
N VAL A 105 -1.30 8.97 -8.78
CA VAL A 105 -2.22 10.07 -8.48
C VAL A 105 -1.42 11.27 -7.99
N ARG A 106 -1.85 12.47 -8.38
CA ARG A 106 -1.22 13.72 -7.95
C ARG A 106 -1.84 14.25 -6.66
N GLY A 107 -1.13 15.18 -6.04
CA GLY A 107 -1.61 15.89 -4.86
C GLY A 107 -2.67 16.94 -5.19
N ALA A 108 -3.64 17.11 -4.29
CA ALA A 108 -4.57 18.22 -4.26
C ALA A 108 -4.61 18.85 -2.87
N ALA A 109 -4.79 20.17 -2.81
CA ALA A 109 -4.94 20.88 -1.54
C ALA A 109 -6.31 20.57 -0.92
N GLY A 110 -6.29 20.11 0.33
CA GLY A 110 -7.48 20.02 1.16
C GLY A 110 -7.96 21.39 1.65
N ALA A 111 -9.13 21.44 2.29
CA ALA A 111 -9.68 22.65 2.88
C ALA A 111 -8.79 23.25 3.98
N ASP A 112 -7.95 22.42 4.61
CA ASP A 112 -6.95 22.80 5.60
C ASP A 112 -5.60 23.23 4.98
N GLY A 113 -5.53 23.32 3.65
CA GLY A 113 -4.33 23.71 2.91
C GLY A 113 -3.27 22.62 2.77
N LYS A 114 -3.44 21.44 3.40
CA LYS A 114 -2.48 20.33 3.27
C LYS A 114 -2.67 19.63 1.92
N ILE A 115 -1.57 19.35 1.23
CA ILE A 115 -1.59 18.56 -0.01
C ILE A 115 -1.73 17.07 0.35
N ARG A 116 -2.71 16.41 -0.26
CA ARG A 116 -2.97 14.97 -0.09
C ARG A 116 -3.20 14.31 -1.45
N PRO A 117 -3.00 12.99 -1.59
CA PRO A 117 -3.31 12.31 -2.83
C PRO A 117 -4.79 12.51 -3.22
N ALA A 118 -5.02 12.92 -4.47
CA ALA A 118 -6.34 13.10 -5.06
C ALA A 118 -6.94 11.74 -5.46
N VAL A 119 -7.38 10.97 -4.46
CA VAL A 119 -7.87 9.61 -4.64
C VAL A 119 -9.36 9.60 -4.96
N GLU A 120 -9.72 9.01 -6.10
CA GLU A 120 -11.08 8.55 -6.35
C GLU A 120 -11.26 7.16 -5.72
N VAL A 121 -11.83 7.11 -4.52
CA VAL A 121 -11.99 5.87 -3.74
C VAL A 121 -12.85 4.87 -4.49
N GLN A 122 -12.34 3.65 -4.64
CA GLN A 122 -13.02 2.54 -5.31
C GLN A 122 -13.74 1.60 -4.32
N THR A 123 -13.27 1.53 -3.08
CA THR A 123 -13.87 0.73 -2.01
C THR A 123 -15.28 1.22 -1.69
N LYS A 124 -16.23 0.27 -1.59
CA LYS A 124 -17.63 0.53 -1.23
C LYS A 124 -17.90 0.01 0.18
N ALA A 125 -17.81 0.89 1.17
CA ALA A 125 -18.12 0.55 2.54
C ALA A 125 -19.62 0.32 2.75
N GLY A 126 -19.99 -0.40 3.81
CA GLY A 126 -21.39 -0.75 4.08
C GLY A 126 -22.25 0.41 4.60
N ASN A 127 -21.65 1.56 4.95
CA ASN A 127 -22.35 2.75 5.41
C ASN A 127 -21.53 4.02 5.14
N GLU A 128 -22.20 5.18 5.16
CA GLU A 128 -21.59 6.48 4.84
C GLU A 128 -20.45 6.88 5.79
N LYS A 129 -20.59 6.57 7.08
CA LYS A 129 -19.57 6.87 8.08
C LYS A 129 -18.26 6.13 7.79
N ASP A 130 -18.36 4.84 7.47
CA ASP A 130 -17.21 4.04 7.08
C ASP A 130 -16.65 4.49 5.73
N GLN A 131 -17.51 4.91 4.79
CA GLN A 131 -17.07 5.45 3.49
C GLN A 131 -16.25 6.73 3.66
N GLU A 132 -16.70 7.66 4.50
CA GLU A 132 -15.95 8.87 4.85
C GLU A 132 -14.61 8.51 5.51
N ALA A 133 -14.64 7.57 6.45
CA ALA A 133 -13.45 7.12 7.17
C ALA A 133 -12.44 6.39 6.26
N VAL A 134 -12.90 5.73 5.19
CA VAL A 134 -12.05 5.15 4.14
C VAL A 134 -11.36 6.25 3.34
N ALA A 135 -12.10 7.25 2.86
CA ALA A 135 -11.53 8.35 2.07
C ALA A 135 -10.49 9.15 2.86
N ARG A 136 -10.80 9.47 4.13
CA ARG A 136 -9.89 10.19 5.03
C ARG A 136 -8.67 9.34 5.39
N PHE A 137 -8.81 8.03 5.54
CA PHE A 137 -7.69 7.14 5.80
C PHE A 137 -6.76 7.02 4.58
N LEU A 138 -7.31 6.76 3.39
CA LEU A 138 -6.53 6.58 2.15
C LEU A 138 -5.80 7.87 1.73
N SER A 139 -6.42 9.03 1.93
CA SER A 139 -5.78 10.34 1.68
C SER A 139 -4.72 10.72 2.72
N GLY A 140 -4.57 9.93 3.80
CA GLY A 140 -3.59 10.18 4.85
C GLY A 140 -4.03 11.19 5.91
N GLU A 141 -5.31 11.56 5.98
CA GLU A 141 -5.82 12.52 6.97
C GLU A 141 -5.93 11.91 8.38
N ILE A 142 -6.33 10.65 8.48
CA ILE A 142 -6.52 9.93 9.75
C ILE A 142 -5.76 8.60 9.76
N LEU A 143 -5.44 8.09 10.96
CA LEU A 143 -4.93 6.73 11.15
C LEU A 143 -6.07 5.70 11.13
N ALA A 144 -5.70 4.42 11.18
CA ALA A 144 -6.67 3.31 11.14
C ALA A 144 -7.67 3.33 12.30
N ASP A 145 -7.30 3.91 13.44
CA ASP A 145 -8.17 4.11 14.62
C ASP A 145 -9.03 5.39 14.54
N GLY A 146 -8.85 6.21 13.49
CA GLY A 146 -9.58 7.46 13.28
C GLY A 146 -8.93 8.70 13.88
N SER A 147 -7.80 8.57 14.57
CA SER A 147 -7.05 9.72 15.08
C SER A 147 -6.42 10.53 13.93
N ALA A 148 -6.31 11.85 14.11
CA ALA A 148 -5.65 12.72 13.14
C ALA A 148 -4.14 12.43 13.05
N THR A 149 -3.55 12.72 11.88
CA THR A 149 -2.12 12.54 11.64
C THR A 149 -1.58 13.64 10.73
N GLU A 150 -0.26 13.82 10.69
CA GLU A 150 0.39 14.65 9.67
C GLU A 150 0.20 14.08 8.25
N GLY A 151 0.06 12.75 8.15
CA GLY A 151 -0.21 12.08 6.90
C GLY A 151 1.03 11.93 6.03
N PHE A 152 0.81 11.89 4.72
CA PHE A 152 1.89 11.75 3.75
C PHE A 152 2.76 13.00 3.68
N VAL A 153 4.05 12.79 3.43
CA VAL A 153 4.97 13.82 2.97
C VAL A 153 4.48 14.33 1.62
N ALA A 154 4.40 15.65 1.47
CA ALA A 154 4.05 16.31 0.22
C ALA A 154 4.94 17.55 0.03
N GLY A 155 5.33 17.83 -1.21
CA GLY A 155 6.25 18.90 -1.57
C GLY A 155 7.70 18.42 -1.77
N GLU A 156 8.60 19.34 -2.15
CA GLU A 156 10.04 19.06 -2.38
C GLU A 156 10.34 17.89 -3.34
N GLY A 157 9.48 17.67 -4.35
CA GLY A 157 9.61 16.56 -5.30
C GLY A 157 8.72 15.35 -4.99
N GLU A 158 7.98 15.38 -3.88
CA GLU A 158 6.97 14.38 -3.54
C GLU A 158 5.55 14.94 -3.76
N ASP A 159 5.04 14.84 -4.99
CA ASP A 159 3.67 15.21 -5.36
C ASP A 159 2.90 14.08 -6.06
N TYR A 160 3.45 12.87 -6.00
CA TYR A 160 2.89 11.64 -6.54
C TYR A 160 2.70 10.57 -5.48
N TRP A 161 1.63 9.80 -5.64
CA TRP A 161 1.35 8.59 -4.87
C TRP A 161 0.97 7.47 -5.82
N VAL A 162 1.17 6.22 -5.41
CA VAL A 162 0.58 5.08 -6.14
C VAL A 162 -0.80 4.80 -5.58
N HIS A 163 -1.80 4.76 -6.45
CA HIS A 163 -3.13 4.24 -6.15
C HIS A 163 -3.26 2.87 -6.78
N SER A 164 -3.54 1.86 -5.95
CA SER A 164 -3.76 0.48 -6.41
C SER A 164 -5.09 -0.01 -5.87
N TRP A 165 -5.87 -0.68 -6.71
CA TRP A 165 -7.11 -1.32 -6.31
C TRP A 165 -7.16 -2.73 -6.89
N VAL A 166 -7.57 -3.69 -6.08
CA VAL A 166 -7.75 -5.08 -6.48
C VAL A 166 -9.09 -5.62 -5.98
N GLU A 167 -9.67 -6.53 -6.74
CA GLU A 167 -10.78 -7.40 -6.33
C GLU A 167 -10.42 -8.87 -6.51
N SER A 168 -10.85 -9.70 -5.56
CA SER A 168 -10.73 -11.15 -5.71
C SER A 168 -11.74 -11.66 -6.73
N VAL A 169 -11.31 -12.54 -7.64
CA VAL A 169 -12.19 -13.14 -8.65
C VAL A 169 -13.21 -14.09 -8.00
N ASN A 170 -12.82 -14.81 -6.96
CA ASN A 170 -13.62 -15.89 -6.39
C ASN A 170 -14.17 -15.63 -4.99
N ASP A 171 -13.57 -14.71 -4.22
CA ASP A 171 -13.78 -14.62 -2.77
C ASP A 171 -14.56 -13.37 -2.32
N GLY A 172 -14.93 -12.50 -3.27
CA GLY A 172 -15.76 -11.30 -3.07
C GLY A 172 -15.19 -10.25 -2.13
N TRP A 173 -13.87 -10.21 -1.91
CA TRP A 173 -13.21 -9.12 -1.18
C TRP A 173 -12.51 -8.16 -2.13
N THR A 174 -12.36 -6.91 -1.70
CA THR A 174 -11.56 -5.88 -2.39
C THR A 174 -10.44 -5.39 -1.47
N ALA A 175 -9.35 -4.90 -2.07
CA ALA A 175 -8.32 -4.17 -1.34
C ALA A 175 -7.86 -2.94 -2.13
N GLU A 176 -7.83 -1.80 -1.46
CA GLU A 176 -7.42 -0.51 -2.01
C GLU A 176 -6.22 0.02 -1.24
N GLN A 177 -5.24 0.55 -1.95
CA GLN A 177 -3.99 1.01 -1.37
C GLN A 177 -3.58 2.37 -1.91
N ILE A 178 -3.06 3.20 -1.00
CA ILE A 178 -2.25 4.38 -1.34
C ILE A 178 -0.84 4.18 -0.81
N TRP A 179 0.14 4.36 -1.68
CA TRP A 179 1.55 4.26 -1.34
C TRP A 179 2.17 5.66 -1.35
N GLY A 180 2.96 5.95 -0.32
CA GLY A 180 3.61 7.24 -0.14
C GLY A 180 4.62 7.20 0.99
N PHE A 181 5.28 8.33 1.23
CA PHE A 181 6.16 8.49 2.39
C PHE A 181 5.44 9.19 3.54
N GLU A 182 5.70 8.77 4.77
CA GLU A 182 5.23 9.45 5.99
C GLU A 182 6.41 9.72 6.93
N ASN A 183 6.37 10.83 7.67
CA ASN A 183 7.32 11.09 8.76
C ASN A 183 6.78 10.46 10.05
N ILE A 184 7.36 9.35 10.47
CA ILE A 184 6.94 8.60 11.67
C ILE A 184 8.08 8.68 12.69
N ASN A 185 7.81 9.26 13.85
CA ASN A 185 8.80 9.50 14.90
C ASN A 185 10.05 10.25 14.39
N GLY A 186 9.84 11.23 13.50
CA GLY A 186 10.91 12.02 12.88
C GLY A 186 11.69 11.29 11.78
N VAL A 187 11.26 10.10 11.37
CA VAL A 187 11.92 9.29 10.34
C VAL A 187 11.02 9.18 9.12
N ARG A 188 11.53 9.54 7.93
CA ARG A 188 10.83 9.35 6.65
C ARG A 188 10.78 7.86 6.31
N LYS A 189 9.58 7.28 6.27
CA LYS A 189 9.34 5.85 6.00
C LYS A 189 8.48 5.69 4.75
N TYR A 190 8.74 4.63 3.98
CA TYR A 190 7.82 4.21 2.94
C TYR A 190 6.59 3.58 3.60
N THR A 191 5.39 3.92 3.16
CA THR A 191 4.14 3.45 3.75
C THR A 191 3.14 3.01 2.70
N ARG A 192 2.33 2.01 3.07
CA ARG A 192 1.14 1.60 2.32
C ARG A 192 -0.06 1.68 3.25
N ARG A 193 -1.04 2.48 2.86
CA ARG A 193 -2.34 2.56 3.55
C ARG A 193 -3.31 1.66 2.82
N VAL A 194 -3.68 0.56 3.46
CA VAL A 194 -4.50 -0.52 2.89
C VAL A 194 -5.90 -0.47 3.51
N VAL A 195 -6.90 -0.53 2.66
CA VAL A 195 -8.30 -0.72 3.01
C VAL A 195 -8.73 -2.03 2.38
N ALA A 196 -9.16 -2.99 3.19
CA ALA A 196 -9.79 -4.21 2.69
C ALA A 196 -11.28 -4.18 3.01
N GLU A 197 -12.11 -4.59 2.05
CA GLU A 197 -13.56 -4.63 2.21
C GLU A 197 -14.08 -6.00 1.79
N LYS A 198 -15.07 -6.49 2.55
CA LYS A 198 -15.85 -7.68 2.21
C LYS A 198 -17.24 -7.58 2.81
N LYS A 199 -18.28 -7.63 1.97
CA LYS A 199 -19.70 -7.60 2.38
C LYS A 199 -20.04 -6.41 3.28
N GLY A 200 -19.54 -5.23 2.93
CA GLY A 200 -19.74 -3.96 3.64
C GLY A 200 -18.83 -3.77 4.86
N LYS A 201 -18.11 -4.80 5.31
CA LYS A 201 -17.15 -4.68 6.42
C LYS A 201 -15.81 -4.20 5.90
N VAL A 202 -15.28 -3.15 6.51
CA VAL A 202 -13.99 -2.54 6.17
C VAL A 202 -12.96 -2.77 7.27
N ILE A 203 -11.72 -3.07 6.87
CA ILE A 203 -10.54 -3.08 7.73
C ILE A 203 -9.50 -2.13 7.13
N ARG A 204 -8.84 -1.33 7.97
CA ARG A 204 -7.79 -0.37 7.59
C ARG A 204 -6.48 -0.77 8.25
N ALA A 205 -5.37 -0.71 7.51
CA ALA A 205 -4.03 -0.91 8.05
C ALA A 205 -3.02 -0.02 7.34
N ARG A 206 -2.14 0.62 8.12
CA ARG A 206 -0.93 1.27 7.63
C ARG A 206 0.24 0.32 7.82
N LEU A 207 0.85 -0.08 6.71
CA LEU A 207 2.09 -0.85 6.66
C LEU A 207 3.26 0.12 6.48
N VAL A 208 4.29 -0.02 7.29
CA VAL A 208 5.42 0.92 7.35
C VAL A 208 6.71 0.16 7.07
N TYR A 209 7.57 0.75 6.25
CA TYR A 209 8.80 0.11 5.81
C TYR A 209 10.03 1.02 5.95
N ASP A 210 11.10 0.38 6.38
CA ASP A 210 12.45 0.90 6.53
C ASP A 210 13.23 0.73 5.24
N PHE A 211 13.84 1.80 4.76
CA PHE A 211 14.77 1.70 3.65
C PHE A 211 16.04 0.96 4.09
N LEU A 212 16.47 -0.01 3.27
CA LEU A 212 17.68 -0.81 3.45
C LEU A 212 18.79 -0.46 2.44
N GLY A 213 18.50 0.36 1.43
CA GLY A 213 19.43 0.70 0.34
C GLY A 213 18.85 0.36 -1.03
N ARG A 214 19.44 0.94 -2.08
CA ARG A 214 19.14 0.54 -3.47
C ARG A 214 19.59 -0.90 -3.71
N GLU A 215 18.94 -1.56 -4.67
CA GLU A 215 19.51 -2.79 -5.23
C GLU A 215 20.75 -2.42 -6.06
N ALA A 216 21.78 -3.25 -5.95
CA ALA A 216 23.05 -3.09 -6.66
C ALA A 216 22.96 -3.68 -8.07
#